data_AF-A0A256XCU4-F1
#
_entry.id   AF-A0A256XCU4-F1
#
_cell.length_a   1.000
_cell.length_b   1.000
_cell.length_c   1.000
_cell.angle_alpha   90.00
_cell.angle_beta   90.00
_cell.angle_gamma   90.00
#
_symmetry.space_group_name_H-M   'P 1'
#
loop_
_entity.id
_entity.type
_entity.pdbx_description
1 polymer ?
#
loop_
_entity_poly.entity_id
_entity_poly.type
_entity_poly.pdbx_seq_one_letter_code
_entity_poly.pdbx_strand_id
1 'polypeptide(L)'
;MDLLQQLVNCWNGIVDKLLDETELTILRTYIRGGSMSLYRISEITKIALSTTYKKAKKLINLGLIRQDGIHTFRITVKGLIQCLAQQCDNPAYVVNKIRIAWGLNVKFEEVCSYLIVLAQGLKRLGISLSKLHNVEKFNETIEYIILLTLYGRVEH
;
A
#
# COMPACT_ATOMS: atom_id res chain seq x y z
N MET A 1 22.94 -3.10 -7.69
CA MET A 1 21.79 -2.27 -7.28
C MET A 1 21.06 -3.03 -6.19
N ASP A 2 20.84 -2.42 -5.03
CA ASP A 2 20.14 -3.06 -3.90
C ASP A 2 18.70 -3.44 -4.30
N LEU A 3 18.26 -4.66 -3.95
CA LEU A 3 16.94 -5.20 -4.31
C LEU A 3 15.81 -4.31 -3.79
N LEU A 4 15.97 -3.77 -2.58
CA LEU A 4 15.02 -2.84 -1.99
C LEU A 4 14.96 -1.52 -2.75
N GLN A 5 16.11 -0.97 -3.14
CA GLN A 5 16.16 0.25 -3.95
C GLN A 5 15.50 0.04 -5.32
N GLN A 6 15.73 -1.11 -5.95
CA GLN A 6 15.07 -1.47 -7.21
C GLN A 6 13.54 -1.54 -7.03
N LEU A 7 13.09 -2.20 -5.97
CA LEU A 7 11.68 -2.33 -5.63
C LEU A 7 11.01 -0.95 -5.44
N VAL A 8 11.62 -0.07 -4.63
CA VAL A 8 11.13 1.30 -4.41
C VAL A 8 11.02 2.06 -5.74
N ASN A 9 12.04 1.99 -6.59
CA ASN A 9 12.06 2.67 -7.88
C ASN A 9 10.96 2.15 -8.83
N CYS A 10 10.70 0.84 -8.83
CA CYS A 10 9.63 0.25 -9.63
C CYS A 10 8.25 0.79 -9.24
N TRP A 11 7.98 0.94 -7.95
CA TRP A 11 6.69 1.41 -7.46
C TRP A 11 6.51 2.92 -7.53
N ASN A 12 7.59 3.70 -7.40
CA ASN A 12 7.55 5.16 -7.52
C ASN A 12 6.93 5.59 -8.86
N GLY A 13 7.27 4.90 -9.96
CA GLY A 13 6.73 5.19 -11.29
C GLY A 13 5.27 4.75 -11.54
N ILE A 14 4.60 4.14 -10.55
CA ILE A 14 3.21 3.61 -10.66
C ILE A 14 2.25 4.35 -9.74
N VAL A 15 2.78 4.94 -8.67
CA VAL A 15 2.01 5.76 -7.75
C VAL A 15 1.69 7.10 -8.41
N ASP A 16 0.40 7.30 -8.70
CA ASP A 16 -0.13 8.49 -9.36
C ASP A 16 -0.55 9.60 -8.39
N LYS A 17 -0.61 9.31 -7.09
CA LYS A 17 -0.98 10.27 -6.05
C LYS A 17 0.09 10.39 -4.99
N LEU A 18 0.69 11.56 -4.90
CA LEU A 18 1.61 11.90 -3.82
C LEU A 18 0.81 12.25 -2.55
N LEU A 19 1.28 11.71 -1.43
CA LEU A 19 0.76 12.01 -0.11
C LEU A 19 1.66 13.07 0.54
N ASP A 20 1.07 13.96 1.30
CA ASP A 20 1.86 14.89 2.10
C ASP A 20 2.41 14.24 3.37
N GLU A 21 3.33 14.94 4.05
CA GLU A 21 3.99 14.45 5.26
C GLU A 21 3.02 14.07 6.38
N THR A 22 1.88 14.75 6.49
CA THR A 22 0.86 14.42 7.51
C THR A 22 0.20 13.09 7.17
N GLU A 23 -0.15 12.88 5.91
CA GLU A 23 -0.72 11.64 5.39
C GLU A 23 0.25 10.47 5.52
N LEU A 24 1.53 10.67 5.19
CA LEU A 24 2.60 9.69 5.36
C LEU A 24 2.82 9.33 6.84
N THR A 25 2.77 10.31 7.73
CA THR A 25 2.90 10.10 9.19
C THR A 25 1.75 9.27 9.74
N ILE A 26 0.51 9.53 9.28
CA ILE A 26 -0.66 8.73 9.68
C ILE A 26 -0.50 7.29 9.19
N LEU A 27 -0.12 7.07 7.92
CA LEU A 27 0.12 5.73 7.39
C LEU A 27 1.20 4.99 8.17
N ARG A 28 2.37 5.60 8.40
CA ARG A 28 3.47 5.03 9.21
C ARG A 28 2.97 4.56 10.58
N THR A 29 2.10 5.34 11.21
CA THR A 29 1.54 5.02 12.53
C THR A 29 0.66 3.76 12.47
N TYR A 30 -0.19 3.61 11.44
CA TYR A 30 -0.96 2.37 11.23
C TYR A 30 -0.06 1.16 10.93
N ILE A 31 1.02 1.32 10.17
CA ILE A 31 1.95 0.21 9.85
C ILE A 31 2.58 -0.34 11.13
N ARG A 32 3.02 0.56 12.01
CA ARG A 32 3.72 0.21 13.25
C ARG A 32 2.77 -0.29 14.34
N GLY A 33 1.64 0.39 14.57
CA GLY A 33 0.74 0.07 15.67
C GLY A 33 -0.47 -0.80 15.32
N GLY A 34 -0.69 -1.12 14.04
CA GLY A 34 -1.80 -1.98 13.62
C GLY A 34 -3.14 -1.24 13.62
N SER A 35 -4.20 -1.95 14.03
CA SER A 35 -5.57 -1.41 14.04
C SER A 35 -5.78 -0.44 15.19
N MET A 36 -6.24 0.78 14.90
CA MET A 36 -6.47 1.81 15.92
C MET A 36 -7.46 2.90 15.49
N SER A 37 -7.98 3.63 16.47
CA SER A 37 -8.88 4.76 16.24
C SER A 37 -8.13 6.02 15.79
N LEU A 38 -8.85 6.91 15.11
CA LEU A 38 -8.31 8.22 14.70
C LEU A 38 -7.95 9.11 15.88
N TYR A 39 -8.67 8.96 17.00
CA TYR A 39 -8.29 9.59 18.26
C TYR A 39 -6.90 9.12 18.72
N ARG A 40 -6.64 7.81 18.69
CA ARG A 40 -5.33 7.27 19.09
C ARG A 40 -4.21 7.72 18.16
N ILE A 41 -4.47 7.83 16.85
CA ILE A 41 -3.51 8.39 15.89
C ILE A 41 -3.17 9.84 16.26
N SER A 42 -4.19 10.67 16.52
CA SER A 42 -4.00 12.08 16.92
C SER A 42 -3.16 12.19 18.20
N GLU A 43 -3.43 11.35 19.20
CA GLU A 43 -2.67 11.30 20.45
C GLU A 43 -1.19 10.91 20.28
N ILE A 44 -0.90 9.94 19.41
CA ILE A 44 0.46 9.46 19.14
C ILE A 44 1.25 10.46 18.31
N THR A 45 0.63 11.01 17.27
CA THR A 45 1.30 11.87 16.28
C THR A 45 1.34 13.34 16.69
N LYS A 46 0.54 13.73 17.69
CA LYS A 46 0.28 15.12 18.09
C LYS A 46 -0.30 15.99 16.96
N ILE A 47 -0.84 15.36 15.91
CA ILE A 47 -1.62 16.04 14.87
C ILE A 47 -3.00 16.36 15.46
N ALA A 48 -3.49 17.59 15.24
CA ALA A 48 -4.83 17.99 15.68
C ALA A 48 -5.90 16.98 15.22
N LEU A 49 -6.86 16.66 16.10
CA LEU A 49 -7.86 15.63 15.85
C LEU A 49 -8.65 15.89 14.56
N SER A 50 -9.09 17.14 14.34
CA SER A 50 -9.79 17.56 13.12
C SER A 50 -8.98 17.32 11.84
N THR A 51 -7.67 17.59 11.88
CA THR A 51 -6.74 17.33 10.78
C THR A 51 -6.58 15.83 10.56
N THR A 52 -6.41 15.06 11.63
CA THR A 52 -6.33 13.58 11.57
C THR A 52 -7.56 13.00 10.89
N TYR A 53 -8.77 13.43 11.25
CA TYR A 53 -10.01 12.99 10.58
C TYR A 53 -10.05 13.39 9.11
N LYS A 54 -9.71 14.64 8.77
CA LYS A 54 -9.69 15.11 7.37
C LYS A 54 -8.73 14.28 6.52
N LYS A 55 -7.52 14.02 7.01
CA LYS A 55 -6.50 13.24 6.31
C LYS A 55 -6.89 11.76 6.22
N ALA A 56 -7.39 11.17 7.30
CA ALA A 56 -7.86 9.79 7.30
C ALA A 56 -9.00 9.58 6.31
N LYS A 57 -9.98 10.50 6.22
CA LYS A 57 -11.05 10.42 5.22
C LYS A 57 -10.49 10.37 3.79
N LYS A 58 -9.45 11.16 3.48
CA LYS A 58 -8.76 11.08 2.19
C LYS A 58 -8.10 9.71 2.00
N LEU A 59 -7.37 9.20 3.00
CA LEU A 59 -6.70 7.89 2.94
C LEU A 59 -7.71 6.74 2.77
N ILE A 60 -8.89 6.82 3.39
CA ILE A 60 -10.00 5.88 3.22
C ILE A 60 -10.52 5.93 1.78
N ASN A 61 -10.78 7.13 1.25
CA ASN A 61 -11.27 7.30 -0.12
C ASN A 61 -10.27 6.80 -1.18
N LEU A 62 -8.97 6.80 -0.85
CA LEU A 62 -7.92 6.22 -1.68
C LEU A 62 -7.75 4.70 -1.50
N GLY A 63 -8.46 4.09 -0.53
CA GLY A 63 -8.35 2.69 -0.17
C GLY A 63 -7.04 2.32 0.52
N LEU A 64 -6.33 3.29 1.12
CA LEU A 64 -5.03 3.08 1.77
C LEU A 64 -5.17 2.63 3.23
N ILE A 65 -6.29 2.99 3.85
CA ILE A 65 -6.72 2.46 5.15
C ILE A 65 -8.19 2.07 5.05
N ARG A 66 -8.63 1.14 5.89
CA ARG A 66 -10.02 0.66 5.94
C ARG A 66 -10.49 0.46 7.38
N GLN A 67 -11.80 0.46 7.58
CA GLN A 67 -12.39 0.18 8.89
C GLN A 67 -12.11 -1.27 9.31
N ASP A 68 -11.80 -1.46 10.59
CA ASP A 68 -11.40 -2.75 11.19
C ASP A 68 -11.96 -2.85 12.61
N GLY A 69 -13.28 -2.73 12.71
CA GLY A 69 -14.04 -2.69 13.96
C GLY A 69 -14.83 -1.40 14.17
N ILE A 70 -15.30 -1.19 15.40
CA ILE A 70 -16.06 0.00 15.79
C ILE A 70 -15.06 1.16 15.98
N HIS A 71 -15.10 2.15 15.09
CA HIS A 71 -14.24 3.35 15.10
C HIS A 71 -12.72 3.10 14.98
N THR A 72 -12.31 1.87 14.68
CA THR A 72 -10.92 1.48 14.44
C THR A 72 -10.67 1.29 12.95
N PHE A 73 -9.45 1.58 12.52
CA PHE A 73 -9.01 1.45 11.15
C PHE A 73 -7.66 0.75 11.10
N ARG A 74 -7.37 0.10 9.98
CA ARG A 74 -6.08 -0.53 9.70
C ARG A 74 -5.59 -0.14 8.32
N ILE A 75 -4.29 -0.31 8.12
CA ILE A 75 -3.70 -0.18 6.78
C ILE A 75 -4.07 -1.36 5.87
N THR A 76 -4.26 -1.06 4.59
CA THR A 76 -4.47 -2.02 3.51
C THR A 76 -3.13 -2.41 2.87
N VAL A 77 -3.10 -3.48 2.06
CA VAL A 77 -1.91 -3.78 1.25
C VAL A 77 -1.60 -2.63 0.27
N LYS A 78 -2.63 -2.00 -0.30
CA LYS A 78 -2.48 -0.81 -1.15
C LYS A 78 -1.80 0.34 -0.39
N GLY A 79 -2.17 0.55 0.87
CA GLY A 79 -1.52 1.51 1.77
C GLY A 79 -0.06 1.17 2.05
N LEU A 80 0.27 -0.11 2.22
CA LEU A 80 1.65 -0.57 2.39
C LEU A 80 2.49 -0.32 1.11
N ILE A 81 1.95 -0.62 -0.07
CA ILE A 81 2.62 -0.35 -1.35
C ILE A 81 2.81 1.16 -1.57
N GLN A 82 1.80 1.97 -1.25
CA GLN A 82 1.90 3.44 -1.30
C GLN A 82 3.01 3.96 -0.36
N CYS A 83 3.12 3.39 0.84
CA CYS A 83 4.19 3.71 1.77
C CYS A 83 5.56 3.30 1.22
N LEU A 84 5.68 2.11 0.65
CA LEU A 84 6.91 1.60 0.05
C LEU A 84 7.41 2.52 -1.07
N ALA A 85 6.51 2.92 -1.98
CA ALA A 85 6.83 3.78 -3.12
C ALA A 85 7.33 5.17 -2.72
N GLN A 86 6.74 5.74 -1.67
CA GLN A 86 7.10 7.06 -1.14
C GLN A 86 8.04 6.99 0.06
N GLN A 87 8.60 5.81 0.35
CA GLN A 87 9.55 5.59 1.45
C GLN A 87 9.04 6.13 2.80
N CYS A 88 7.76 5.91 3.09
CA CYS A 88 7.15 6.44 4.31
C CYS A 88 7.71 5.80 5.58
N ASP A 89 8.27 4.59 5.50
CA ASP A 89 8.96 3.90 6.59
C ASP A 89 10.08 3.02 5.98
N ASN A 90 10.83 2.29 6.81
CA ASN A 90 11.86 1.37 6.35
C ASN A 90 11.29 0.37 5.32
N PRO A 91 11.81 0.33 4.07
CA PRO A 91 11.26 -0.53 3.01
C PRO A 91 11.22 -2.02 3.37
N ALA A 92 12.24 -2.55 4.07
CA ALA A 92 12.26 -3.95 4.49
C ALA A 92 11.15 -4.26 5.49
N TYR A 93 10.88 -3.35 6.42
CA TYR A 93 9.77 -3.48 7.36
C TYR A 93 8.42 -3.49 6.65
N VAL A 94 8.22 -2.59 5.69
CA VAL A 94 6.98 -2.49 4.90
C VAL A 94 6.76 -3.76 4.07
N VAL A 95 7.79 -4.29 3.41
CA VAL A 95 7.72 -5.55 2.67
C VAL A 95 7.35 -6.72 3.58
N ASN A 96 7.92 -6.80 4.77
CA ASN A 96 7.55 -7.85 5.73
C ASN A 96 6.08 -7.70 6.20
N LYS A 97 5.58 -6.47 6.34
CA LYS A 97 4.15 -6.23 6.63
C LYS A 97 3.24 -6.66 5.49
N ILE A 98 3.64 -6.45 4.23
CA ILE A 98 2.92 -6.96 3.06
C ILE A 98 2.87 -8.49 3.09
N ARG A 99 4.01 -9.14 3.35
CA ARG A 99 4.10 -10.60 3.47
C ARG A 99 3.12 -11.16 4.51
N ILE A 100 3.07 -10.54 5.68
CA ILE A 100 2.16 -10.91 6.77
C ILE A 100 0.70 -10.65 6.37
N ALA A 101 0.39 -9.49 5.77
CA ALA A 101 -0.96 -9.14 5.34
C ALA A 101 -1.53 -10.13 4.31
N TRP A 102 -0.67 -10.63 3.42
CA TRP A 102 -1.02 -11.66 2.44
C TRP A 102 -0.99 -13.09 2.98
N GLY A 103 -0.57 -13.31 4.24
CA GLY A 103 -0.47 -14.64 4.84
C GLY A 103 0.57 -15.55 4.17
N LEU A 104 1.62 -14.98 3.58
CA LEU A 104 2.61 -15.76 2.82
C LEU A 104 3.71 -16.32 3.72
N ASN A 105 3.93 -17.63 3.61
CA ASN A 105 5.09 -18.30 4.20
C ASN A 105 6.21 -18.47 3.18
N VAL A 106 6.73 -17.34 2.67
CA VAL A 106 7.80 -17.28 1.66
C VAL A 106 8.94 -16.39 2.17
N LYS A 107 10.11 -16.50 1.54
CA LYS A 107 11.29 -15.68 1.86
C LYS A 107 11.07 -14.22 1.46
N PHE A 108 11.81 -13.34 2.10
CA PHE A 108 11.74 -11.90 1.87
C PHE A 108 12.01 -11.53 0.39
N GLU A 109 13.00 -12.18 -0.20
CA GLU A 109 13.42 -11.99 -1.58
C GLU A 109 12.34 -12.40 -2.59
N GLU A 110 11.55 -13.42 -2.24
CA GLU A 110 10.43 -13.90 -3.06
C GLU A 110 9.29 -12.86 -3.10
N VAL A 111 8.99 -12.24 -1.95
CA VAL A 111 8.01 -11.14 -1.88
C VAL A 111 8.48 -9.93 -2.67
N CYS A 112 9.77 -9.55 -2.54
CA CYS A 112 10.35 -8.45 -3.30
C CYS A 112 10.26 -8.72 -4.81
N SER A 113 10.64 -9.93 -5.24
CA SER A 113 10.62 -10.32 -6.65
C SER A 113 9.20 -10.28 -7.22
N TYR A 114 8.22 -10.80 -6.47
CA TYR A 114 6.81 -10.72 -6.86
C TYR A 114 6.34 -9.27 -7.00
N LEU A 115 6.63 -8.41 -6.02
CA LEU A 115 6.26 -7.00 -6.07
C LEU A 115 6.91 -6.25 -7.24
N ILE A 116 8.14 -6.60 -7.61
CA ILE A 116 8.82 -6.04 -8.80
C ILE A 116 8.11 -6.48 -10.08
N VAL A 117 7.79 -7.77 -10.22
CA VAL A 117 7.08 -8.29 -11.41
C VAL A 117 5.70 -7.66 -11.52
N LEU A 118 4.95 -7.57 -10.42
CA LEU A 118 3.66 -6.89 -10.37
C LEU A 118 3.78 -5.44 -10.82
N ALA A 119 4.74 -4.68 -10.25
CA ALA A 119 4.98 -3.30 -10.63
C ALA A 119 5.27 -3.16 -12.14
N GLN A 120 6.17 -3.98 -12.68
CA GLN A 120 6.48 -3.96 -14.11
C GLN A 120 5.28 -4.31 -14.99
N GLY A 121 4.46 -5.29 -14.58
CA GLY A 121 3.22 -5.64 -15.26
C GLY A 121 2.25 -4.47 -15.33
N LEU A 122 1.99 -3.82 -14.19
CA LEU A 122 1.11 -2.64 -14.12
C LEU A 122 1.63 -1.49 -14.98
N LYS A 123 2.94 -1.22 -14.93
CA LYS A 123 3.58 -0.19 -15.75
C LYS A 123 3.41 -0.45 -17.25
N ARG A 124 3.57 -1.70 -17.70
CA ARG A 124 3.37 -2.09 -19.11
C ARG A 124 1.93 -1.89 -19.57
N LEU A 125 0.97 -2.09 -18.67
CA LEU A 125 -0.46 -1.94 -18.94
C LEU A 125 -0.95 -0.50 -18.76
N GLY A 126 -0.11 0.44 -18.34
CA GLY A 126 -0.52 1.82 -18.04
C GLY A 126 -1.49 1.94 -16.87
N ILE A 127 -1.49 0.97 -15.95
CA ILE A 127 -2.38 0.94 -14.79
C ILE A 127 -1.66 1.56 -13.58
N SER A 128 -2.26 2.60 -13.01
CA SER A 128 -1.78 3.24 -11.78
C SER A 128 -2.24 2.50 -10.54
N LEU A 129 -1.54 2.70 -9.41
CA LEU A 129 -1.90 2.08 -8.13
C LEU A 129 -3.33 2.46 -7.69
N SER A 130 -3.75 3.71 -7.95
CA SER A 130 -5.09 4.16 -7.57
C SER A 130 -6.23 3.34 -8.19
N LYS A 131 -6.03 2.78 -9.39
CA LYS A 131 -7.00 1.93 -10.11
C LYS A 131 -7.06 0.48 -9.60
N LEU A 132 -6.13 0.07 -8.73
CA LEU A 132 -6.19 -1.26 -8.12
C LEU A 132 -7.24 -1.29 -7.02
N HIS A 133 -8.30 -2.08 -7.24
CA HIS A 133 -9.37 -2.29 -6.28
C HIS A 133 -9.13 -3.53 -5.39
N ASN A 134 -8.39 -4.55 -5.86
CA ASN A 134 -8.25 -5.85 -5.21
C ASN A 134 -6.77 -6.25 -5.00
N VAL A 135 -6.09 -5.63 -4.02
CA VAL A 135 -4.69 -5.99 -3.67
C VAL A 135 -4.58 -6.60 -2.26
N GLU A 136 -5.71 -6.76 -1.57
CA GLU A 136 -5.74 -7.13 -0.16
C GLU A 136 -5.39 -8.60 0.07
N LYS A 137 -5.65 -9.46 -0.92
CA LYS A 137 -5.22 -10.86 -0.90
C LYS A 137 -4.29 -11.17 -2.07
N PHE A 138 -3.33 -12.05 -1.81
CA PHE A 138 -2.34 -12.46 -2.80
C PHE A 138 -2.97 -13.15 -4.01
N ASN A 139 -3.94 -14.06 -3.79
CA ASN A 139 -4.67 -14.74 -4.85
C ASN A 139 -5.45 -13.77 -5.75
N GLU A 140 -6.11 -12.76 -5.16
CA GLU A 140 -6.82 -11.72 -5.91
C GLU A 140 -5.85 -10.87 -6.76
N THR A 141 -4.62 -10.67 -6.26
CA THR A 141 -3.58 -9.95 -6.99
C THR A 141 -3.05 -10.78 -8.18
N ILE A 142 -2.93 -12.10 -8.00
CA ILE A 142 -2.57 -13.05 -9.07
C ILE A 142 -3.68 -13.13 -10.12
N GLU A 143 -4.93 -13.30 -9.70
CA GLU A 143 -6.09 -13.33 -10.61
C GLU A 143 -6.16 -12.03 -11.41
N TYR A 144 -5.93 -10.88 -10.78
CA TYR A 144 -5.89 -9.60 -11.47
C TYR A 144 -4.75 -9.52 -12.51
N ILE A 145 -3.54 -9.98 -12.18
CA ILE A 145 -2.43 -10.04 -13.16
C ILE A 145 -2.77 -11.00 -14.30
N ILE A 146 -3.30 -12.19 -14.01
CA ILE A 146 -3.68 -13.20 -15.02
C ILE A 146 -4.76 -12.64 -15.93
N LEU A 147 -5.80 -12.02 -15.37
CA LEU A 147 -6.86 -11.39 -16.14
C LEU A 147 -6.31 -10.26 -17.02
N LEU A 148 -5.43 -9.42 -16.49
CA LEU A 148 -4.84 -8.34 -17.27
C LEU A 148 -3.85 -8.82 -18.36
N THR A 149 -3.14 -9.92 -18.11
CA THR A 149 -2.18 -10.48 -19.10
C THR A 149 -2.87 -11.34 -20.16
N LEU A 150 -3.96 -12.04 -19.81
CA LEU A 150 -4.75 -12.85 -20.75
C LEU A 150 -5.78 -12.01 -21.53
N TYR A 151 -6.39 -11.00 -20.90
CA TYR A 151 -7.47 -10.21 -21.49
C TYR A 151 -7.07 -8.77 -21.84
N GLY A 152 -5.84 -8.32 -21.54
CA GLY A 152 -5.32 -6.97 -21.84
C GLY A 152 -5.08 -6.64 -23.33
N ARG A 153 -5.85 -7.26 -24.24
CA ARG A 153 -6.02 -6.83 -25.66
C ARG A 153 -7.43 -6.33 -25.97
N VAL A 154 -8.24 -6.02 -24.96
CA VAL A 154 -9.55 -5.38 -25.10
C VAL A 154 -9.57 -4.40 -23.94
N GLU A 155 -9.32 -3.10 -24.06
CA GLU A 155 -10.03 -2.09 -24.86
C GLU A 155 -9.09 -0.90 -25.09
N HIS A 156 -9.11 -0.37 -26.32
CA HIS A 156 -8.63 0.97 -26.67
C HIS A 156 -9.71 2.01 -26.36
#